data_AF-A0A3M1G8Y4-F1
#
_entry.id   AF-A0A3M1G8Y4-F1
#
_cell.length_a   1.000
_cell.length_b   1.000
_cell.length_c   1.000
_cell.angle_alpha   90.00
_cell.angle_beta   90.00
_cell.angle_gamma   90.00
#
_symmetry.space_group_name_H-M   'P 1'
#
loop_
_entity.id
_entity.type
_entity.pdbx_description
1 polymer ?
#
loop_
_entity_poly.entity_id
_entity_poly.type
_entity_poly.pdbx_seq_one_letter_code
_entity_poly.pdbx_strand_id
1 'polypeptide(L)'
;GEETVSSRQAFDLLDLAQIARREERTRRYFQQATDFRDYAAALDGTEFLARFQDFLKMYGHRANYETDWSLPRFAEDPSPLLFTIASHVRAETCPSSAEVRARREEEAAQVWQAFEDRLSPWQKRFLLPRVRKALDQMKRLYIWRELNRSESVRVAAAMRRYSLTLARRCAERGWIETEQDYYFLLLDEIRPAILNAGAGSDRFRSLVARRRAEQAAWSRLEMPLVMRESELPALIRQATRALPEAAIQRLEGQCISTGWAEGEVVVLHAPTEFARMKPGAILVAPATDPSWTPLFTLATGVIVEIGGVGSHASTVAREYGLPAVANVRDATRLLRTGDRVR
;
A
#
# COMPACT_ATOMS: atom_id res chain seq x y z
N GLY A 1 17.61 -9.53 -12.78
CA GLY A 1 18.52 -8.71 -11.95
C GLY A 1 18.07 -8.76 -10.50
N GLU A 2 18.88 -8.33 -9.52
CA GLU A 2 18.44 -8.40 -8.11
C GLU A 2 17.18 -7.55 -7.88
N GLU A 3 16.18 -8.16 -7.25
CA GLU A 3 14.86 -7.56 -7.03
C GLU A 3 14.84 -6.63 -5.82
N THR A 4 14.03 -5.57 -5.88
CA THR A 4 13.78 -4.71 -4.73
C THR A 4 13.01 -5.47 -3.64
N VAL A 5 13.13 -5.01 -2.39
CA VAL A 5 12.42 -5.63 -1.25
C VAL A 5 10.90 -5.65 -1.46
N SER A 6 10.34 -4.56 -2.00
CA SER A 6 8.91 -4.44 -2.28
C SER A 6 8.46 -5.36 -3.42
N SER A 7 9.22 -5.46 -4.51
CA SER A 7 8.92 -6.40 -5.60
C SER A 7 9.00 -7.85 -5.12
N ARG A 8 10.02 -8.19 -4.32
CA ARG A 8 10.17 -9.54 -3.74
C ARG A 8 8.99 -9.89 -2.84
N GLN A 9 8.57 -8.97 -1.98
CA GLN A 9 7.39 -9.17 -1.13
C GLN A 9 6.14 -9.47 -1.97
N ALA A 10 5.92 -8.75 -3.08
CA ALA A 10 4.79 -8.99 -3.97
C ALA A 10 4.84 -10.37 -4.62
N PHE A 11 6.02 -10.81 -5.09
CA PHE A 11 6.22 -12.13 -5.67
C PHE A 11 6.05 -13.26 -4.65
N ASP A 12 6.62 -13.12 -3.46
CA ASP A 12 6.47 -14.11 -2.40
C ASP A 12 4.99 -14.25 -1.97
N LEU A 13 4.22 -13.15 -2.03
CA LEU A 13 2.78 -13.15 -1.77
C LEU A 13 1.98 -13.86 -2.88
N LEU A 14 2.39 -13.71 -4.14
CA LEU A 14 1.82 -14.48 -5.25
C LEU A 14 2.13 -15.98 -5.10
N ASP A 15 3.35 -16.33 -4.71
CA ASP A 15 3.75 -17.72 -4.49
C ASP A 15 2.94 -18.34 -3.34
N LEU A 16 2.69 -17.60 -2.26
CA LEU A 16 1.76 -17.99 -1.20
C LEU A 16 0.34 -18.23 -1.71
N ALA A 17 -0.16 -17.36 -2.60
CA ALA A 17 -1.46 -17.58 -3.22
C ALA A 17 -1.49 -18.83 -4.11
N GLN A 18 -0.41 -19.16 -4.81
CA GLN A 18 -0.31 -20.41 -5.57
C GLN A 18 -0.32 -21.65 -4.66
N ILE A 19 0.39 -21.61 -3.54
CA ILE A 19 0.36 -22.68 -2.53
C ILE A 19 -1.07 -22.84 -2.00
N ALA A 20 -1.72 -21.73 -1.64
CA ALA A 20 -3.10 -21.72 -1.17
C ALA A 20 -4.09 -22.32 -2.18
N ARG A 21 -3.86 -22.14 -3.49
CA ARG A 21 -4.67 -22.75 -4.56
C ARG A 21 -4.42 -24.25 -4.75
N ARG A 22 -3.22 -24.75 -4.47
CA ARG A 22 -2.87 -26.17 -4.64
C ARG A 22 -3.33 -27.02 -3.47
N GLU A 23 -3.28 -26.46 -2.27
CA GLU A 23 -3.64 -27.15 -1.04
C GLU A 23 -5.16 -27.09 -0.79
N GLU A 24 -5.84 -28.24 -0.83
CA GLU A 24 -7.30 -28.30 -0.83
C GLU A 24 -7.96 -27.66 0.40
N ARG A 25 -7.40 -27.90 1.59
CA ARG A 25 -7.91 -27.33 2.86
C ARG A 25 -7.80 -25.81 2.84
N THR A 26 -6.64 -25.30 2.45
CA THR A 26 -6.34 -23.87 2.36
C THR A 26 -7.22 -23.19 1.31
N ARG A 27 -7.37 -23.80 0.14
CA ARG A 27 -8.24 -23.33 -0.95
C ARG A 27 -9.68 -23.17 -0.48
N ARG A 28 -10.25 -24.20 0.16
CA ARG A 28 -11.63 -24.16 0.66
C ARG A 28 -11.83 -23.07 1.70
N TYR A 29 -10.90 -22.93 2.64
CA TYR A 29 -10.93 -21.88 3.65
C TYR A 29 -10.99 -20.50 3.02
N PHE A 30 -10.07 -20.16 2.11
CA PHE A 30 -10.06 -18.84 1.45
C PHE A 30 -11.25 -18.60 0.51
N GLN A 31 -11.88 -19.64 -0.02
CA GLN A 31 -13.11 -19.51 -0.82
C GLN A 31 -14.34 -19.19 0.04
N GLN A 32 -14.42 -19.75 1.25
CA GLN A 32 -15.61 -19.66 2.10
C GLN A 32 -15.55 -18.53 3.13
N ALA A 33 -14.35 -18.20 3.62
CA ALA A 33 -14.17 -17.27 4.72
C ALA A 33 -14.44 -15.81 4.31
N THR A 34 -15.22 -15.10 5.13
CA THR A 34 -15.50 -13.67 4.96
C THR A 34 -14.58 -12.78 5.80
N ASP A 35 -14.01 -13.33 6.86
CA ASP A 35 -12.93 -12.75 7.64
C ASP A 35 -11.86 -13.83 7.91
N PHE A 36 -10.72 -13.42 8.46
CA PHE A 36 -9.58 -14.33 8.64
C PHE A 36 -9.04 -14.33 10.06
N ARG A 37 -9.88 -14.11 11.09
CA ARG A 37 -9.40 -14.03 12.47
C ARG A 37 -8.93 -15.37 13.02
N ASP A 38 -9.47 -16.47 12.51
CA ASP A 38 -9.18 -17.84 12.93
C ASP A 38 -8.19 -18.57 12.01
N TYR A 39 -7.57 -17.87 11.05
CA TYR A 39 -6.74 -18.47 10.00
C TYR A 39 -5.64 -19.40 10.54
N ALA A 40 -5.01 -19.02 11.64
CA ALA A 40 -3.91 -19.79 12.23
C ALA A 40 -4.38 -21.14 12.75
N ALA A 41 -5.57 -21.20 13.37
CA ALA A 41 -6.15 -22.45 13.86
C ALA A 41 -6.76 -23.25 12.69
N ALA A 42 -7.48 -22.57 11.79
CA ALA A 42 -8.15 -23.20 10.66
C ALA A 42 -7.18 -23.86 9.67
N LEU A 43 -5.96 -23.31 9.54
CA LEU A 43 -4.92 -23.78 8.62
C LEU A 43 -3.74 -24.43 9.37
N ASP A 44 -3.92 -24.84 10.62
CA ASP A 44 -2.85 -25.50 11.38
C ASP A 44 -2.38 -26.78 10.67
N GLY A 45 -1.05 -26.96 10.62
CA GLY A 45 -0.38 -28.06 9.93
C GLY A 45 -0.31 -27.98 8.40
N THR A 46 -0.82 -26.90 7.79
CA THR A 46 -0.75 -26.70 6.33
C THR A 46 0.62 -26.20 5.87
N GLU A 47 1.02 -26.51 4.63
CA GLU A 47 2.23 -25.91 4.03
C GLU A 47 2.08 -24.39 3.93
N PHE A 48 0.88 -23.94 3.55
CA PHE A 48 0.57 -22.52 3.45
C PHE A 48 0.87 -21.78 4.75
N LEU A 49 0.37 -22.25 5.89
CA LEU A 49 0.56 -21.56 7.17
C LEU A 49 2.04 -21.47 7.55
N ALA A 50 2.81 -22.54 7.32
CA ALA A 50 4.25 -22.55 7.59
C ALA A 50 4.98 -21.48 6.75
N ARG A 51 4.69 -21.43 5.44
CA ARG A 51 5.28 -20.44 4.52
C ARG A 51 4.81 -19.02 4.83
N PHE A 52 3.55 -18.86 5.23
CA PHE A 52 2.99 -17.57 5.61
C PHE A 52 3.62 -17.03 6.90
N GLN A 53 3.93 -17.89 7.86
CA GLN A 53 4.68 -17.51 9.05
C GLN A 53 6.10 -17.03 8.72
N ASP A 54 6.79 -17.69 7.79
CA ASP A 54 8.11 -17.24 7.31
C ASP A 54 8.03 -15.89 6.57
N PHE A 55 6.98 -15.71 5.75
CA PHE A 55 6.68 -14.43 5.13
C PHE A 55 6.49 -13.32 6.18
N LEU A 56 5.72 -13.58 7.24
CA LEU A 56 5.53 -12.62 8.34
C LEU A 56 6.82 -12.35 9.13
N LYS A 57 7.74 -13.32 9.26
CA LYS A 57 9.06 -13.04 9.86
C LYS A 57 9.87 -12.07 9.00
N MET A 58 9.80 -12.20 7.68
CA MET A 58 10.56 -11.37 6.75
C MET A 58 9.95 -9.99 6.53
N TYR A 59 8.62 -9.91 6.38
CA TYR A 59 7.89 -8.71 5.95
C TYR A 59 6.86 -8.19 6.97
N GLY A 60 6.68 -8.88 8.09
CA GLY A 60 5.66 -8.55 9.08
C GLY A 60 5.87 -7.22 9.80
N HIS A 61 7.07 -6.62 9.72
CA HIS A 61 7.34 -5.27 10.23
C HIS A 61 6.67 -4.18 9.40
N ARG A 62 6.27 -4.47 8.17
CA ARG A 62 5.57 -3.54 7.28
C ARG A 62 4.09 -3.41 7.66
N ALA A 63 3.43 -2.40 7.12
CA ALA A 63 2.02 -2.12 7.34
C ALA A 63 1.44 -1.29 6.18
N ASN A 64 0.12 -1.19 6.13
CA ASN A 64 -0.57 -0.14 5.38
C ASN A 64 -0.26 1.19 6.05
N TYR A 65 0.03 2.23 5.27
CA TYR A 65 0.50 3.53 5.80
C TYR A 65 1.66 3.39 6.82
N GLU A 66 2.66 2.56 6.49
CA GLU A 66 3.80 2.18 7.35
C GLU A 66 4.57 3.32 8.06
N THR A 67 4.48 4.57 7.57
CA THR A 67 5.03 5.75 8.25
C THR A 67 4.36 6.05 9.58
N ASP A 68 3.06 5.76 9.69
CA ASP A 68 2.34 5.89 10.94
C ASP A 68 2.61 4.64 11.79
N TRP A 69 3.25 4.83 12.94
CA TRP A 69 3.52 3.72 13.87
C TRP A 69 2.36 3.44 14.81
N SER A 70 1.28 4.24 14.79
CA SER A 70 0.05 4.00 15.55
C SER A 70 -0.80 2.88 14.94
N LEU A 71 -0.58 2.59 13.67
CA LEU A 71 -1.27 1.52 12.94
C LEU A 71 -0.61 0.15 13.15
N PRO A 72 -1.41 -0.93 13.15
CA PRO A 72 -0.90 -2.28 13.33
C PRO A 72 0.04 -2.70 12.19
N ARG A 73 1.05 -3.49 12.53
CA ARG A 73 1.96 -4.12 11.56
C ARG A 73 1.36 -5.43 11.04
N PHE A 74 1.81 -5.91 9.88
CA PHE A 74 1.32 -7.18 9.33
C PHE A 74 1.57 -8.39 10.24
N ALA A 75 2.61 -8.35 11.07
CA ALA A 75 2.83 -9.35 12.11
C ALA A 75 1.79 -9.31 13.24
N GLU A 76 1.13 -8.16 13.45
CA GLU A 76 0.10 -7.95 14.48
C GLU A 76 -1.30 -8.18 13.92
N ASP A 77 -1.56 -7.67 12.71
CA ASP A 77 -2.79 -7.88 11.96
C ASP A 77 -2.46 -8.26 10.50
N PRO A 78 -2.45 -9.57 10.17
CA PRO A 78 -2.17 -10.05 8.82
C PRO A 78 -3.39 -9.97 7.89
N SER A 79 -4.55 -9.48 8.35
CA SER A 79 -5.81 -9.49 7.59
C SER A 79 -5.67 -8.92 6.17
N PRO A 80 -5.00 -7.77 5.93
CA PRO A 80 -4.85 -7.23 4.58
C PRO A 80 -4.15 -8.19 3.62
N LEU A 81 -3.13 -8.93 4.08
CA LEU A 81 -2.41 -9.93 3.29
C LEU A 81 -3.26 -11.18 3.05
N LEU A 82 -4.12 -11.56 3.99
CA LEU A 82 -5.00 -12.71 3.84
C LEU A 82 -6.14 -12.42 2.85
N PHE A 83 -6.75 -11.21 2.89
CA PHE A 83 -7.72 -10.77 1.89
C PHE A 83 -7.14 -10.76 0.47
N THR A 84 -5.91 -10.28 0.37
CA THR A 84 -5.11 -10.31 -0.84
C THR A 84 -4.96 -11.71 -1.42
N ILE A 85 -4.51 -12.67 -0.60
CA ILE A 85 -4.34 -14.06 -1.00
C ILE A 85 -5.69 -14.66 -1.39
N ALA A 86 -6.75 -14.37 -0.63
CA ALA A 86 -8.10 -14.83 -0.93
C ALA A 86 -8.59 -14.36 -2.30
N SER A 87 -8.33 -13.10 -2.66
CA SER A 87 -8.66 -12.56 -3.98
C SER A 87 -7.98 -13.34 -5.11
N HIS A 88 -6.70 -13.67 -4.96
CA HIS A 88 -5.97 -14.50 -5.92
C HIS A 88 -6.44 -15.95 -5.97
N VAL A 89 -6.88 -16.52 -4.84
CA VAL A 89 -7.46 -17.87 -4.80
C VAL A 89 -8.83 -17.92 -5.49
N ARG A 90 -9.63 -16.85 -5.36
CA ARG A 90 -10.98 -16.74 -5.95
C ARG A 90 -10.96 -16.37 -7.43
N ALA A 91 -9.91 -15.71 -7.91
CA ALA A 91 -9.75 -15.39 -9.33
C ALA A 91 -9.69 -16.66 -10.19
N GLU A 92 -10.11 -16.57 -11.45
CA GLU A 92 -10.03 -17.70 -12.39
C GLU A 92 -8.58 -18.14 -12.60
N THR A 93 -7.70 -17.16 -12.83
CA THR A 93 -6.26 -17.36 -13.01
C THR A 93 -5.46 -16.66 -11.90
N CYS A 94 -4.34 -17.26 -11.53
CA CYS A 94 -3.36 -16.65 -10.64
C CYS A 94 -2.00 -16.74 -11.33
N PRO A 95 -1.43 -15.62 -11.79
CA PRO A 95 -0.15 -15.63 -12.48
C PRO A 95 0.95 -16.19 -11.57
N SER A 96 1.89 -16.93 -12.13
CA SER A 96 3.08 -17.36 -11.38
C SER A 96 4.09 -16.22 -11.27
N SER A 97 4.74 -16.10 -10.11
CA SER A 97 5.85 -15.15 -9.97
C SER A 97 6.94 -15.42 -11.01
N ALA A 98 7.18 -16.69 -11.39
CA ALA A 98 8.13 -17.06 -12.43
C ALA A 98 7.71 -16.57 -13.83
N GLU A 99 6.41 -16.67 -14.17
CA GLU A 99 5.87 -16.19 -15.44
C GLU A 99 5.95 -14.67 -15.54
N VAL A 100 5.60 -13.96 -14.45
CA VAL A 100 5.71 -12.50 -14.40
C VAL A 100 7.17 -12.07 -14.52
N ARG A 101 8.11 -12.75 -13.83
CA ARG A 101 9.54 -12.47 -13.97
C ARG A 101 10.04 -12.70 -15.40
N ALA A 102 9.71 -13.85 -16.00
CA ALA A 102 10.14 -14.19 -17.35
C ALA A 102 9.65 -13.17 -18.39
N ARG A 103 8.36 -12.78 -18.31
CA ARG A 103 7.79 -11.74 -19.18
C ARG A 103 8.54 -10.41 -19.06
N ARG A 104 8.87 -9.99 -17.83
CA ARG A 104 9.62 -8.75 -17.60
C ARG A 104 11.04 -8.79 -18.14
N GLU A 105 11.71 -9.93 -18.01
CA GLU A 105 13.06 -10.11 -18.57
C GLU A 105 13.04 -10.08 -20.10
N GLU A 106 12.02 -10.69 -20.71
CA GLU A 106 11.82 -10.66 -22.15
C GLU A 106 11.53 -9.25 -22.67
N GLU A 107 10.58 -8.53 -22.06
CA GLU A 107 10.27 -7.13 -22.40
C GLU A 107 11.50 -6.22 -22.24
N ALA A 108 12.26 -6.39 -21.16
CA ALA A 108 13.49 -5.62 -20.93
C ALA A 108 14.56 -5.92 -22.00
N ALA A 109 14.69 -7.19 -22.42
CA ALA A 109 15.62 -7.58 -23.48
C ALA A 109 15.20 -6.99 -24.83
N GLN A 110 13.90 -6.99 -25.16
CA GLN A 110 13.36 -6.40 -26.38
C GLN A 110 13.60 -4.89 -26.43
N VAL A 111 13.31 -4.17 -25.34
CA VAL A 111 13.56 -2.72 -25.25
C VAL A 111 15.05 -2.41 -25.36
N TRP A 112 15.90 -3.25 -24.74
CA TRP A 112 17.34 -3.11 -24.83
C TRP A 112 17.86 -3.31 -26.26
N GLN A 113 17.38 -4.36 -26.96
CA GLN A 113 17.71 -4.59 -28.37
C GLN A 113 17.27 -3.42 -29.26
N ALA A 114 16.04 -2.94 -29.11
CA ALA A 114 15.53 -1.80 -29.86
C ALA A 114 16.34 -0.51 -29.59
N PHE A 115 16.88 -0.35 -28.38
CA PHE A 115 17.82 0.73 -28.07
C PHE A 115 19.17 0.53 -28.77
N GLU A 116 19.75 -0.68 -28.73
CA GLU A 116 21.00 -0.97 -29.41
C GLU A 116 20.90 -0.79 -30.93
N ASP A 117 19.79 -1.17 -31.55
CA ASP A 117 19.56 -1.06 -32.99
C ASP A 117 19.55 0.39 -33.49
N ARG A 118 19.24 1.36 -32.62
CA ARG A 118 19.27 2.79 -32.94
C ARG A 118 20.67 3.41 -32.85
N LEU A 119 21.67 2.67 -32.37
CA LEU A 119 23.02 3.19 -32.15
C LEU A 119 23.96 2.88 -33.31
N SER A 120 24.80 3.86 -33.67
CA SER A 120 25.86 3.66 -34.66
C SER A 120 26.96 2.71 -34.14
N PRO A 121 27.75 2.07 -35.03
CA PRO A 121 28.85 1.17 -34.61
C PRO A 121 29.86 1.83 -33.66
N TRP A 122 30.14 3.13 -33.85
CA TRP A 122 30.99 3.91 -32.96
C TRP A 122 30.37 4.12 -31.58
N GLN A 123 29.07 4.45 -31.53
CA GLN A 123 28.35 4.56 -30.26
C GLN A 123 28.27 3.21 -29.53
N LYS A 124 28.03 2.11 -30.24
CA LYS A 124 28.07 0.75 -29.67
C LYS A 124 29.43 0.45 -29.03
N ARG A 125 30.54 0.88 -29.63
CA ARG A 125 31.89 0.62 -29.10
C ARG A 125 32.24 1.45 -27.85
N PHE A 126 31.87 2.73 -27.80
CA PHE A 126 32.37 3.67 -26.76
C PHE A 126 31.31 4.16 -25.75
N LEU A 127 30.04 4.28 -26.17
CA LEU A 127 28.95 4.76 -25.33
C LEU A 127 28.29 3.62 -24.57
N LEU A 128 28.01 2.52 -25.26
CA LEU A 128 27.23 1.39 -24.74
C LEU A 128 27.82 0.76 -23.47
N PRO A 129 29.15 0.56 -23.33
CA PRO A 129 29.74 0.10 -22.07
C PRO A 129 29.53 1.08 -20.90
N ARG A 130 29.57 2.40 -21.17
CA ARG A 130 29.32 3.43 -20.16
C ARG A 130 27.85 3.45 -19.74
N VAL A 131 26.93 3.33 -20.70
CA VAL A 131 25.49 3.26 -20.44
C VAL A 131 25.16 2.02 -19.61
N ARG A 132 25.68 0.84 -19.97
CA ARG A 132 25.50 -0.38 -19.16
C ARG A 132 25.99 -0.19 -17.73
N LYS A 133 27.21 0.34 -17.55
CA LYS A 133 27.77 0.61 -16.22
C LYS A 133 26.91 1.60 -15.42
N ALA A 134 26.43 2.67 -16.05
CA ALA A 134 25.57 3.66 -15.39
C ALA A 134 24.22 3.06 -14.99
N LEU A 135 23.60 2.25 -15.86
CA LEU A 135 22.35 1.57 -15.57
C LEU A 135 22.51 0.55 -14.44
N ASP A 136 23.59 -0.23 -14.43
CA ASP A 136 23.87 -1.19 -13.35
C ASP A 136 24.07 -0.47 -12.01
N GLN A 137 24.77 0.67 -12.01
CA GLN A 137 24.90 1.50 -10.81
C GLN A 137 23.54 2.05 -10.36
N MET A 138 22.73 2.58 -11.28
CA MET A 138 21.41 3.12 -10.97
C MET A 138 20.48 2.03 -10.39
N LYS A 139 20.46 0.83 -10.98
CA LYS A 139 19.71 -0.33 -10.47
C LYS A 139 20.13 -0.68 -9.04
N ARG A 140 21.43 -0.76 -8.78
CA ARG A 140 21.96 -1.04 -7.43
C ARG A 140 21.53 0.04 -6.44
N LEU A 141 21.66 1.32 -6.78
CA LEU A 141 21.26 2.43 -5.90
C LEU A 141 19.76 2.41 -5.61
N TYR A 142 18.92 2.02 -6.58
CA TYR A 142 17.49 1.89 -6.37
C TYR A 142 17.15 0.78 -5.37
N ILE A 143 17.82 -0.38 -5.47
CA ILE A 143 17.69 -1.47 -4.49
C ILE A 143 18.07 -0.98 -3.09
N TRP A 144 19.19 -0.27 -2.96
CA TRP A 144 19.63 0.30 -1.69
C TRP A 144 18.63 1.30 -1.10
N ARG A 145 18.02 2.15 -1.93
CA ARG A 145 16.99 3.10 -1.51
C ARG A 145 15.77 2.37 -0.93
N GLU A 146 15.26 1.36 -1.63
CA GLU A 146 14.12 0.55 -1.16
C GLU A 146 14.47 -0.23 0.11
N LEU A 147 15.69 -0.78 0.19
CA LEU A 147 16.16 -1.48 1.39
C LEU A 147 16.24 -0.55 2.58
N ASN A 148 16.81 0.65 2.42
CA ASN A 148 16.90 1.65 3.47
C ASN A 148 15.50 2.04 3.99
N ARG A 149 14.53 2.17 3.09
CA ARG A 149 13.13 2.42 3.45
C ARG A 149 12.56 1.28 4.29
N SER A 150 12.69 0.03 3.85
CA SER A 150 12.20 -1.14 4.58
C SER A 150 12.85 -1.27 5.97
N GLU A 151 14.16 -1.09 6.07
CA GLU A 151 14.87 -1.18 7.35
C GLU A 151 14.52 -0.02 8.29
N SER A 152 14.26 1.18 7.77
CA SER A 152 13.74 2.30 8.57
C SER A 152 12.38 1.97 9.20
N VAL A 153 11.49 1.29 8.45
CA VAL A 153 10.19 0.83 8.96
C VAL A 153 10.37 -0.27 10.02
N ARG A 154 11.39 -1.14 9.89
CA ARG A 154 11.71 -2.16 10.89
C ARG A 154 12.06 -1.54 12.24
N VAL A 155 12.80 -0.42 12.25
CA VAL A 155 13.09 0.35 13.46
C VAL A 155 11.80 0.89 14.08
N ALA A 156 10.89 1.47 13.28
CA ALA A 156 9.60 1.94 13.76
C ALA A 156 8.72 0.81 14.34
N ALA A 157 8.74 -0.38 13.73
CA ALA A 157 8.06 -1.56 14.25
C ALA A 157 8.63 -2.02 15.61
N ALA A 158 9.95 -1.95 15.79
CA ALA A 158 10.57 -2.22 17.09
C ALA A 158 10.13 -1.20 18.14
N MET A 159 10.09 0.10 17.81
CA MET A 159 9.60 1.16 18.69
C MET A 159 8.13 0.95 19.09
N ARG A 160 7.29 0.53 18.15
CA ARG A 160 5.86 0.27 18.39
C ARG A 160 5.64 -0.76 19.51
N ARG A 161 6.46 -1.81 19.61
CA ARG A 161 6.36 -2.82 20.69
C ARG A 161 6.49 -2.20 22.08
N TYR A 162 7.37 -1.22 22.23
CA TYR A 162 7.50 -0.47 23.49
C TYR A 162 6.29 0.41 23.74
N SER A 163 5.80 1.11 22.71
CA SER A 163 4.59 1.94 22.80
C SER A 163 3.36 1.11 23.20
N LEU A 164 3.16 -0.08 22.64
CA LEU A 164 2.06 -0.97 23.03
C LEU A 164 2.16 -1.45 24.48
N THR A 165 3.38 -1.74 24.94
CA THR A 165 3.60 -2.09 26.36
C THR A 165 3.22 -0.94 27.29
N LEU A 166 3.56 0.30 26.91
CA LEU A 166 3.16 1.50 27.65
C LEU A 166 1.65 1.74 27.58
N ALA A 167 1.05 1.59 26.39
CA ALA A 167 -0.38 1.71 26.18
C ALA A 167 -1.17 0.76 27.07
N ARG A 168 -0.84 -0.54 27.04
CA ARG A 168 -1.44 -1.56 27.90
C ARG A 168 -1.31 -1.21 29.38
N ARG A 169 -0.13 -0.78 29.81
CA ARG A 169 0.14 -0.34 31.19
C ARG A 169 -0.65 0.91 31.61
N CYS A 170 -0.91 1.82 30.68
CA CYS A 170 -1.77 2.98 30.91
C CYS A 170 -3.24 2.55 31.04
N ALA A 171 -3.70 1.63 30.19
CA ALA A 171 -5.06 1.08 30.25
C ALA A 171 -5.29 0.29 31.56
N GLU A 172 -4.35 -0.56 31.97
CA GLU A 172 -4.39 -1.30 33.24
C GLU A 172 -4.45 -0.38 34.47
N ARG A 173 -3.88 0.84 34.38
CA ARG A 173 -3.98 1.88 35.43
C ARG A 173 -5.26 2.71 35.35
N GLY A 174 -6.12 2.45 34.36
CA GLY A 174 -7.32 3.24 34.08
C GLY A 174 -7.05 4.65 33.56
N TRP A 175 -5.83 4.94 33.12
CA TRP A 175 -5.44 6.25 32.58
C TRP A 175 -6.08 6.55 31.23
N ILE A 176 -6.29 5.50 30.45
CA ILE A 176 -6.94 5.49 29.14
C ILE A 176 -7.93 4.32 29.08
N GLU A 177 -8.87 4.34 28.14
CA GLU A 177 -9.90 3.31 28.01
C GLU A 177 -9.42 2.14 27.14
N THR A 178 -8.72 2.45 26.06
CA THR A 178 -8.18 1.46 25.11
C THR A 178 -6.71 1.68 24.85
N GLU A 179 -5.98 0.65 24.40
CA GLU A 179 -4.56 0.81 24.04
C GLU A 179 -4.36 1.81 22.90
N GLN A 180 -5.35 1.97 22.00
CA GLN A 180 -5.26 2.91 20.88
C GLN A 180 -5.27 4.37 21.35
N ASP A 181 -5.87 4.66 22.51
CA ASP A 181 -5.94 6.00 23.09
C ASP A 181 -4.54 6.56 23.39
N TYR A 182 -3.55 5.68 23.62
CA TYR A 182 -2.17 6.07 23.88
C TYR A 182 -1.59 6.93 22.75
N TYR A 183 -1.96 6.66 21.49
CA TYR A 183 -1.46 7.39 20.34
C TYR A 183 -2.06 8.80 20.19
N PHE A 184 -3.05 9.14 21.00
CA PHE A 184 -3.55 10.51 21.12
C PHE A 184 -2.84 11.31 22.21
N LEU A 185 -1.87 10.75 22.92
CA LEU A 185 -1.12 11.42 23.98
C LEU A 185 0.33 11.67 23.54
N LEU A 186 0.88 12.83 23.88
CA LEU A 186 2.28 13.16 23.62
C LEU A 186 3.16 12.62 24.74
N LEU A 187 4.40 12.23 24.41
CA LEU A 187 5.35 11.69 25.39
C LEU A 187 5.59 12.67 26.57
N ASP A 188 5.63 13.97 26.30
CA ASP A 188 5.80 15.00 27.33
C ASP A 188 4.58 15.16 28.24
N GLU A 189 3.39 14.74 27.79
CA GLU A 189 2.18 14.72 28.61
C GLU A 189 2.14 13.50 29.53
N ILE A 190 2.65 12.36 29.05
CA ILE A 190 2.67 11.09 29.78
C ILE A 190 3.83 11.03 30.78
N ARG A 191 5.01 11.53 30.39
CA ARG A 191 6.25 11.45 31.18
C ARG A 191 6.08 11.95 32.63
N PRO A 192 5.49 13.12 32.91
CA PRO A 192 5.29 13.59 34.28
C PRO A 192 4.39 12.66 35.10
N ALA A 193 3.35 12.08 34.49
CA ALA A 193 2.45 11.15 35.18
C ALA A 193 3.15 9.83 35.53
N ILE A 194 4.08 9.37 34.68
CA ILE A 194 4.93 8.20 34.97
C ILE A 194 5.88 8.50 36.14
N LEU A 195 6.54 9.66 36.13
CA LEU A 195 7.57 10.01 37.11
C LEU A 195 7.00 10.37 38.49
N ASN A 196 5.82 10.99 38.55
CA ASN A 196 5.27 11.52 39.80
C ASN A 196 4.11 10.69 40.37
N ALA A 197 3.86 9.49 39.84
CA ALA A 197 2.95 8.45 40.36
C ALA A 197 1.56 8.94 40.86
N GLY A 198 0.98 9.97 40.25
CA GLY A 198 -0.28 10.51 40.73
C GLY A 198 -0.73 11.76 39.99
N ALA A 199 -1.33 11.59 38.82
CA ALA A 199 -2.28 12.50 38.17
C ALA A 199 -2.37 12.10 36.69
N GLY A 200 -3.52 11.65 36.21
CA GLY A 200 -3.61 11.36 34.78
C GLY A 200 -4.95 10.94 34.22
N SER A 201 -5.75 10.13 34.92
CA SER A 201 -6.91 9.48 34.26
C SER A 201 -7.88 10.48 33.61
N ASP A 202 -8.34 11.47 34.36
CA ASP A 202 -9.38 12.38 33.87
C ASP A 202 -8.82 13.37 32.83
N ARG A 203 -7.57 13.81 33.04
CA ARG A 203 -6.86 14.67 32.08
C ARG A 203 -6.60 13.94 30.76
N PHE A 204 -6.12 12.70 30.81
CA PHE A 204 -5.80 11.91 29.63
C PHE A 204 -7.06 11.55 28.88
N ARG A 205 -8.12 11.08 29.54
CA ARG A 205 -9.42 10.83 28.89
C ARG A 205 -9.98 12.08 28.21
N SER A 206 -9.89 13.24 28.85
CA SER A 206 -10.33 14.50 28.25
C SER A 206 -9.49 14.89 27.02
N LEU A 207 -8.17 14.71 27.08
CA LEU A 207 -7.27 14.97 25.95
C LEU A 207 -7.53 14.02 24.78
N VAL A 208 -7.70 12.73 25.07
CA VAL A 208 -8.02 11.68 24.07
C VAL A 208 -9.35 12.00 23.40
N ALA A 209 -10.40 12.30 24.16
CA ALA A 209 -11.71 12.65 23.62
C ALA A 209 -11.65 13.86 22.69
N ARG A 210 -10.95 14.93 23.10
CA ARG A 210 -10.74 16.12 22.26
C ARG A 210 -10.00 15.80 20.97
N ARG A 211 -8.84 15.12 21.06
CA ARG A 211 -8.01 14.82 19.89
C ARG A 211 -8.64 13.80 18.94
N ARG A 212 -9.48 12.90 19.45
CA ARG A 212 -10.31 12.02 18.62
C ARG A 212 -11.33 12.82 17.81
N ALA A 213 -11.98 13.81 18.42
CA ALA A 213 -12.90 14.71 17.70
C ALA A 213 -12.17 15.56 16.65
N GLU A 214 -10.98 16.08 16.99
CA GLU A 214 -10.11 16.80 16.05
C GLU A 214 -9.70 15.92 14.87
N GLN A 215 -9.22 14.70 15.12
CA GLN A 215 -8.85 13.74 14.06
C GLN A 215 -10.04 13.40 13.16
N ALA A 216 -11.24 13.19 13.73
CA ALA A 216 -12.44 12.93 12.95
C ALA A 216 -12.79 14.11 12.03
N ALA A 217 -12.60 15.35 12.50
CA ALA A 217 -12.76 16.53 11.66
C ALA A 217 -11.67 16.62 10.57
N TRP A 218 -10.41 16.38 10.93
CA TRP A 218 -9.27 16.47 10.00
C TRP A 218 -9.25 15.37 8.94
N SER A 219 -9.81 14.19 9.23
CA SER A 219 -9.92 13.09 8.26
C SER A 219 -10.73 13.47 7.00
N ARG A 220 -11.54 14.54 7.08
CA ARG A 220 -12.34 15.08 5.98
C ARG A 220 -11.63 16.18 5.21
N LEU A 221 -10.46 16.63 5.66
CA LEU A 221 -9.69 17.69 5.01
C LEU A 221 -8.82 17.09 3.90
N GLU A 222 -9.02 17.60 2.69
CA GLU A 222 -8.12 17.32 1.57
C GLU A 222 -6.94 18.29 1.62
N MET A 223 -5.77 17.78 2.03
CA MET A 223 -4.57 18.61 2.12
C MET A 223 -3.97 18.85 0.72
N PRO A 224 -3.76 20.11 0.31
CA PRO A 224 -3.08 20.39 -0.95
C PRO A 224 -1.58 20.02 -0.84
N LEU A 225 -0.96 19.67 -1.98
CA LEU A 225 0.46 19.29 -2.06
C LEU A 225 1.41 20.39 -1.54
N VAL A 226 1.04 21.66 -1.76
CA VAL A 226 1.76 22.83 -1.28
C VAL A 226 0.74 23.79 -0.71
N MET A 227 1.03 24.32 0.48
CA MET A 227 0.18 25.26 1.18
C MET A 227 1.05 26.25 1.96
N ARG A 228 0.61 27.49 2.03
CA ARG A 228 1.13 28.44 3.03
C ARG A 228 0.34 28.29 4.31
N GLU A 229 0.99 28.53 5.45
CA GLU A 229 0.32 28.47 6.76
C GLU A 229 -0.93 29.37 6.82
N SER A 230 -0.89 30.54 6.17
CA SER A 230 -2.01 31.48 6.10
C SER A 230 -3.27 30.93 5.40
N GLU A 231 -3.15 29.86 4.61
CA GLU A 231 -4.25 29.23 3.88
C GLU A 231 -4.96 28.15 4.72
N LEU A 232 -4.35 27.70 5.83
CA LEU A 232 -4.90 26.65 6.70
C LEU A 232 -6.27 27.00 7.29
N PRO A 233 -6.52 28.22 7.83
CA PRO A 233 -7.84 28.54 8.38
C PRO A 233 -8.95 28.49 7.31
N ALA A 234 -8.63 28.86 6.07
CA ALA A 234 -9.59 28.77 4.96
C ALA A 234 -9.86 27.32 4.57
N LEU A 235 -8.83 26.48 4.54
CA LEU A 235 -8.95 25.05 4.26
C LEU A 235 -9.82 24.34 5.32
N ILE A 236 -9.59 24.61 6.60
CA ILE A 236 -10.39 24.05 7.70
C ILE A 236 -11.87 24.44 7.56
N ARG A 237 -12.17 25.66 7.10
CA ARG A 237 -13.54 26.12 6.83
C ARG A 237 -14.16 25.50 5.57
N GLN A 238 -13.35 25.07 4.61
CA GLN A 238 -13.76 24.55 3.30
C GLN A 238 -13.89 23.02 3.25
N ALA A 239 -13.98 22.32 4.40
CA ALA A 239 -14.04 20.86 4.52
C ALA A 239 -15.11 20.14 3.65
N THR A 240 -15.97 20.88 2.96
CA THR A 240 -16.90 20.37 1.95
C THR A 240 -16.94 21.33 0.75
N ARG A 241 -15.91 21.28 -0.11
CA ARG A 241 -16.01 21.87 -1.45
C ARG A 241 -17.01 21.04 -2.27
N ALA A 242 -18.11 21.62 -2.72
CA ALA A 242 -18.98 20.98 -3.71
C ALA A 242 -18.23 20.91 -5.06
N LEU A 243 -18.25 19.74 -5.71
CA LEU A 243 -17.73 19.60 -7.06
C LEU A 243 -18.83 20.00 -8.06
N PRO A 244 -18.47 20.62 -9.20
CA PRO A 244 -19.46 20.95 -10.22
C PRO A 244 -20.10 19.67 -10.77
N GLU A 245 -21.44 19.64 -10.79
CA GLU A 245 -22.27 18.52 -11.25
C GLU A 245 -22.30 18.34 -12.79
N ALA A 246 -21.42 19.05 -13.50
CA ALA A 246 -21.35 18.99 -14.95
C ALA A 246 -20.92 17.61 -15.43
N ALA A 247 -21.47 17.14 -16.55
CA ALA A 247 -21.06 15.90 -17.19
C ALA A 247 -19.56 15.96 -17.53
N ILE A 248 -18.77 15.21 -16.76
CA ILE A 248 -17.31 15.17 -16.91
C ILE A 248 -17.00 14.36 -18.15
N GLN A 249 -16.63 15.04 -19.24
CA GLN A 249 -16.27 14.37 -20.48
C GLN A 249 -14.82 13.88 -20.50
N ARG A 250 -13.94 14.48 -19.69
CA ARG A 250 -12.51 14.16 -19.66
C ARG A 250 -11.88 14.58 -18.34
N LEU A 251 -11.06 13.70 -17.78
CA LEU A 251 -10.14 14.01 -16.70
C LEU A 251 -8.72 13.97 -17.23
N GLU A 252 -7.85 14.78 -16.66
CA GLU A 252 -6.43 14.85 -17.05
C GLU A 252 -5.53 14.55 -15.84
N GLY A 253 -4.39 13.92 -16.14
CA GLY A 253 -3.37 13.61 -15.15
C GLY A 253 -2.05 13.26 -15.81
N GLN A 254 -1.08 12.87 -14.99
CA GLN A 254 0.23 12.44 -15.41
C GLN A 254 0.22 10.96 -15.79
N CYS A 255 0.64 10.63 -17.01
CA CYS A 255 0.87 9.24 -17.41
C CYS A 255 1.99 8.64 -16.55
N ILE A 256 1.68 7.57 -15.82
CA ILE A 256 2.64 6.82 -15.00
C ILE A 256 2.93 5.44 -15.59
N SER A 257 2.01 4.83 -16.33
CA SER A 257 2.25 3.59 -17.07
C SER A 257 1.53 3.63 -18.42
N THR A 258 2.25 3.25 -19.48
CA THR A 258 1.79 3.38 -20.86
C THR A 258 0.79 2.30 -21.25
N GLY A 259 -0.20 2.66 -22.05
CA GLY A 259 -1.17 1.72 -22.65
C GLY A 259 -2.56 2.34 -22.71
N TRP A 260 -3.56 1.51 -23.03
CA TRP A 260 -4.97 1.89 -23.08
C TRP A 260 -5.82 0.79 -22.45
N ALA A 261 -6.82 1.16 -21.68
CA ALA A 261 -7.78 0.23 -21.08
C ALA A 261 -9.16 0.87 -21.04
N GLU A 262 -10.21 0.07 -21.18
CA GLU A 262 -11.59 0.50 -20.96
C GLU A 262 -12.22 -0.44 -19.95
N GLY A 263 -12.97 0.10 -18.99
CA GLY A 263 -13.59 -0.71 -17.95
C GLY A 263 -14.52 0.06 -17.02
N GLU A 264 -15.23 -0.71 -16.19
CA GLU A 264 -16.02 -0.17 -15.08
C GLU A 264 -15.08 0.32 -13.97
N VAL A 265 -15.34 1.51 -13.45
CA VAL A 265 -14.61 2.10 -12.33
C VAL A 265 -15.02 1.42 -11.02
N VAL A 266 -14.03 1.11 -10.18
CA VAL A 266 -14.22 0.80 -8.77
C VAL A 266 -13.41 1.81 -7.95
N VAL A 267 -14.13 2.65 -7.20
CA VAL A 267 -13.52 3.63 -6.30
C VAL A 267 -13.35 3.02 -4.93
N LEU A 268 -12.10 2.97 -4.45
CA LEU A 268 -11.72 2.46 -3.16
C LEU A 268 -10.92 3.51 -2.40
N HIS A 269 -11.29 3.76 -1.14
CA HIS A 269 -10.58 4.73 -0.29
C HIS A 269 -9.63 4.07 0.70
N ALA A 270 -9.90 2.80 1.07
CA ALA A 270 -9.15 2.11 2.10
C ALA A 270 -9.05 0.60 1.85
N PRO A 271 -8.04 -0.07 2.44
CA PRO A 271 -7.88 -1.53 2.39
C PRO A 271 -9.09 -2.36 2.82
N THR A 272 -9.92 -1.80 3.72
CA THR A 272 -11.17 -2.44 4.16
C THR A 272 -12.19 -2.60 3.04
N GLU A 273 -12.05 -1.86 1.94
CA GLU A 273 -12.98 -1.90 0.80
C GLU A 273 -12.52 -2.85 -0.30
N PHE A 274 -11.36 -3.50 -0.17
CA PHE A 274 -10.74 -4.33 -1.21
C PHE A 274 -11.66 -5.44 -1.74
N ALA A 275 -12.57 -5.96 -0.92
CA ALA A 275 -13.56 -6.95 -1.33
C ALA A 275 -14.54 -6.46 -2.42
N ARG A 276 -14.65 -5.14 -2.64
CA ARG A 276 -15.49 -4.54 -3.71
C ARG A 276 -14.82 -4.56 -5.08
N MET A 277 -13.52 -4.84 -5.16
CA MET A 277 -12.80 -4.88 -6.44
C MET A 277 -13.29 -6.04 -7.30
N LYS A 278 -13.47 -5.77 -8.60
CA LYS A 278 -13.91 -6.76 -9.59
C LYS A 278 -12.79 -7.02 -10.60
N PRO A 279 -12.62 -8.27 -11.08
CA PRO A 279 -11.76 -8.55 -12.22
C PRO A 279 -12.14 -7.71 -13.46
N GLY A 280 -11.15 -7.16 -14.15
CA GLY A 280 -11.34 -6.33 -15.35
C GLY A 280 -11.81 -4.89 -15.10
N ALA A 281 -11.92 -4.46 -13.83
CA ALA A 281 -12.29 -3.08 -13.48
C ALA A 281 -11.10 -2.11 -13.53
N ILE A 282 -11.38 -0.81 -13.59
CA ILE A 282 -10.40 0.26 -13.43
C ILE A 282 -10.38 0.68 -11.96
N LEU A 283 -9.21 0.53 -11.32
CA LEU A 283 -9.00 0.91 -9.92
C LEU A 283 -8.85 2.42 -9.80
N VAL A 284 -9.72 3.06 -9.01
CA VAL A 284 -9.61 4.49 -8.65
C VAL A 284 -9.36 4.61 -7.16
N ALA A 285 -8.27 5.29 -6.76
CA ALA A 285 -7.91 5.47 -5.36
C ALA A 285 -7.22 6.82 -5.11
N PRO A 286 -7.25 7.39 -3.88
CA PRO A 286 -6.52 8.62 -3.57
C PRO A 286 -5.00 8.43 -3.74
N ALA A 287 -4.48 7.35 -3.16
CA ALA A 287 -3.11 6.90 -3.28
C ALA A 287 -3.06 5.38 -3.06
N THR A 288 -1.97 4.73 -3.49
CA THR A 288 -1.76 3.30 -3.24
C THR A 288 -0.45 3.06 -2.50
N ASP A 289 -0.42 1.99 -1.73
CA ASP A 289 0.75 1.47 -1.03
C ASP A 289 0.88 -0.05 -1.32
N PRO A 290 1.95 -0.73 -0.84
CA PRO A 290 2.16 -2.16 -1.10
C PRO A 290 0.98 -3.09 -0.84
N SER A 291 0.08 -2.74 0.07
CA SER A 291 -1.11 -3.54 0.33
C SER A 291 -2.12 -3.57 -0.82
N TRP A 292 -2.08 -2.59 -1.71
CA TRP A 292 -2.97 -2.47 -2.86
C TRP A 292 -2.53 -3.32 -4.05
N THR A 293 -1.27 -3.74 -4.10
CA THR A 293 -0.68 -4.60 -5.16
C THR A 293 -1.59 -5.71 -5.69
N PRO A 294 -2.34 -6.43 -4.84
CA PRO A 294 -3.19 -7.54 -5.27
C PRO A 294 -4.36 -7.08 -6.13
N LEU A 295 -4.89 -5.88 -5.85
CA LEU A 295 -5.95 -5.29 -6.65
C LEU A 295 -5.47 -4.95 -8.06
N PHE A 296 -4.18 -4.68 -8.25
CA PHE A 296 -3.62 -4.41 -9.58
C PHE A 296 -3.76 -5.65 -10.47
N THR A 297 -3.68 -6.86 -9.90
CA THR A 297 -3.88 -8.09 -10.69
C THR A 297 -5.32 -8.33 -11.13
N LEU A 298 -6.28 -7.71 -10.45
CA LEU A 298 -7.69 -7.72 -10.83
C LEU A 298 -8.01 -6.56 -11.77
N ALA A 299 -7.23 -5.48 -11.73
CA ALA A 299 -7.49 -4.28 -12.50
C ALA A 299 -7.07 -4.44 -13.97
N THR A 300 -7.79 -3.75 -14.87
CA THR A 300 -7.32 -3.53 -16.25
C THR A 300 -6.62 -2.19 -16.42
N GLY A 301 -6.73 -1.27 -15.44
CA GLY A 301 -6.14 0.06 -15.45
C GLY A 301 -6.22 0.71 -14.07
N VAL A 302 -5.39 1.74 -13.84
CA VAL A 302 -5.28 2.40 -12.52
C VAL A 302 -5.30 3.92 -12.65
N ILE A 303 -6.13 4.56 -11.83
CA ILE A 303 -6.24 6.01 -11.71
C ILE A 303 -5.98 6.39 -10.25
N VAL A 304 -5.02 7.28 -10.00
CA VAL A 304 -4.75 7.79 -8.65
C VAL A 304 -4.72 9.31 -8.58
N GLU A 305 -5.23 9.87 -7.48
CA GLU A 305 -5.21 11.32 -7.25
C GLU A 305 -3.84 11.84 -6.83
N ILE A 306 -3.06 11.01 -6.14
CA ILE A 306 -1.73 11.35 -5.63
C ILE A 306 -0.75 10.26 -6.06
N GLY A 307 0.22 10.63 -6.89
CA GLY A 307 1.27 9.71 -7.31
C GLY A 307 2.25 10.36 -8.28
N GLY A 308 3.53 9.97 -8.19
CA GLY A 308 4.56 10.39 -9.14
C GLY A 308 5.10 9.23 -9.97
N VAL A 309 5.97 9.55 -10.93
CA VAL A 309 6.68 8.59 -11.81
C VAL A 309 7.41 7.48 -11.03
N GLY A 310 7.82 7.75 -9.79
CA GLY A 310 8.47 6.78 -8.89
C GLY A 310 7.61 6.32 -7.70
N SER A 311 6.31 6.60 -7.70
CA SER A 311 5.39 6.15 -6.65
C SER A 311 5.10 4.65 -6.74
N HIS A 312 4.55 4.09 -5.66
CA HIS A 312 4.13 2.69 -5.63
C HIS A 312 3.18 2.33 -6.79
N ALA A 313 2.12 3.13 -7.00
CA ALA A 313 1.18 2.97 -8.11
C ALA A 313 1.89 2.87 -9.46
N SER A 314 2.84 3.79 -9.71
CA SER A 314 3.59 3.86 -10.97
C SER A 314 4.49 2.65 -11.17
N THR A 315 5.22 2.26 -10.13
CA THR A 315 6.09 1.08 -10.18
C THR A 315 5.25 -0.15 -10.48
N VAL A 316 4.26 -0.47 -9.63
CA VAL A 316 3.43 -1.66 -9.75
C VAL A 316 2.66 -1.69 -11.07
N ALA A 317 2.03 -0.60 -11.49
CA ALA A 317 1.34 -0.56 -12.78
C ALA A 317 2.26 -0.93 -13.96
N ARG A 318 3.52 -0.44 -13.97
CA ARG A 318 4.50 -0.84 -14.98
C ARG A 318 4.93 -2.30 -14.85
N GLU A 319 5.07 -2.82 -13.62
CA GLU A 319 5.45 -4.21 -13.40
C GLU A 319 4.40 -5.19 -13.92
N TYR A 320 3.12 -4.82 -13.82
CA TYR A 320 1.99 -5.64 -14.29
C TYR A 320 1.51 -5.27 -15.71
N GLY A 321 2.15 -4.31 -16.39
CA GLY A 321 1.77 -3.88 -17.74
C GLY A 321 0.41 -3.18 -17.81
N LEU A 322 -0.05 -2.58 -16.71
CA LEU A 322 -1.35 -1.91 -16.63
C LEU A 322 -1.22 -0.44 -17.07
N PRO A 323 -2.11 0.07 -17.93
CA PRO A 323 -2.24 1.50 -18.19
C PRO A 323 -2.57 2.25 -16.89
N ALA A 324 -1.85 3.33 -16.60
CA ALA A 324 -2.08 4.07 -15.36
C ALA A 324 -1.82 5.57 -15.47
N VAL A 325 -2.69 6.35 -14.81
CA VAL A 325 -2.64 7.81 -14.72
C VAL A 325 -2.65 8.24 -13.26
N ALA A 326 -1.75 9.13 -12.88
CA ALA A 326 -1.65 9.70 -11.54
C ALA A 326 -1.93 11.22 -11.56
N ASN A 327 -2.09 11.82 -10.38
CA ASN A 327 -2.41 13.24 -10.24
C ASN A 327 -3.68 13.65 -10.98
N VAL A 328 -4.64 12.73 -11.07
CA VAL A 328 -5.97 13.02 -11.59
C VAL A 328 -6.77 13.67 -10.48
N ARG A 329 -6.91 14.99 -10.55
CA ARG A 329 -7.51 15.79 -9.49
C ARG A 329 -8.96 15.36 -9.23
N ASP A 330 -9.30 15.17 -7.96
CA ASP A 330 -10.64 14.85 -7.46
C ASP A 330 -11.25 13.56 -8.07
N ALA A 331 -10.42 12.66 -8.64
CA ALA A 331 -10.88 11.47 -9.35
C ALA A 331 -11.82 10.57 -8.53
N THR A 332 -11.56 10.39 -7.24
CA THR A 332 -12.35 9.54 -6.34
C THR A 332 -13.73 10.11 -6.02
N ARG A 333 -13.92 11.41 -6.29
CA ARG A 333 -15.18 12.12 -6.05
C ARG A 333 -15.94 12.38 -7.34
N LEU A 334 -15.21 12.59 -8.43
CA LEU A 334 -15.74 12.85 -9.76
C LEU A 334 -16.20 11.56 -10.46
N LEU A 335 -15.47 10.46 -10.27
CA LEU A 335 -15.85 9.13 -10.76
C LEU A 335 -16.65 8.38 -9.70
N ARG A 336 -17.69 7.66 -10.13
CA ARG A 336 -18.49 6.79 -9.27
C ARG A 336 -18.20 5.34 -9.59
N THR A 337 -18.31 4.48 -8.58
CA THR A 337 -18.24 3.03 -8.82
C THR A 337 -19.37 2.63 -9.75
N GLY A 338 -19.06 1.94 -10.85
CA GLY A 338 -20.02 1.64 -11.92
C GLY A 338 -19.87 2.49 -13.18
N ASP A 339 -19.19 3.64 -13.11
CA ASP A 339 -18.94 4.48 -14.27
C ASP A 339 -18.02 3.75 -15.26
N ARG A 340 -18.20 3.99 -16.56
CA ARG A 340 -17.38 3.37 -17.60
C ARG A 340 -16.44 4.40 -18.19
N VAL A 341 -15.14 4.13 -18.13
CA VAL A 341 -14.08 5.05 -18.57
C VAL A 341 -13.11 4.35 -19.51
N ARG A 342 -12.37 5.14 -20.28
CA ARG A 342 -11.33 4.71 -21.23
C ARG A 342 -10.08 5.58 -21.12
#